data_AF-A0A9E5GQU7-F1
#
_entry.id   AF-A0A9E5GQU7-F1
#
_cell.length_a   1.000
_cell.length_b   1.000
_cell.length_c   1.000
_cell.angle_alpha   90.00
_cell.angle_beta   90.00
_cell.angle_gamma   90.00
#
_symmetry.space_group_name_H-M   'P 1'
#
loop_
_entity.id
_entity.type
_entity.pdbx_description
1 polymer ?
#
loop_
_entity_poly.entity_id
_entity_poly.type
_entity_poly.pdbx_seq_one_letter_code
_entity_poly.pdbx_strand_id
1 'polypeptide(L)'
;MSKQSQITLDVTVDENHVPESMSWSAPDGGVEKAEADAFMLSVWDAKAKDTLRIDLWTKGMQVEDMKRFYHQTLLAMADGLERSTDEKKMAEDLRDYAAHFADKLSLFSSDEDQSPR
;
A
#
# COMPACT_ATOMS: atom_id res chain seq x y z
N MET A 1 -14.53 20.04 20.17
CA MET A 1 -14.31 18.70 20.75
C MET A 1 -13.35 17.96 19.84
N SER A 2 -12.31 17.33 20.37
CA SER A 2 -11.44 16.45 19.60
C SER A 2 -12.11 15.07 19.45
N LYS A 3 -11.99 14.46 18.27
CA LYS A 3 -12.35 13.07 18.04
C LYS A 3 -11.07 12.26 18.04
N GLN A 4 -11.03 11.18 18.81
CA GLN A 4 -9.96 10.19 18.74
C GLN A 4 -10.46 9.01 17.91
N SER A 5 -9.63 8.57 16.97
CA SER A 5 -9.84 7.39 16.16
C SER A 5 -8.70 6.42 16.37
N GLN A 6 -8.97 5.13 16.29
CA GLN A 6 -7.97 4.08 16.43
C GLN A 6 -7.89 3.25 15.15
N ILE A 7 -6.66 3.02 14.70
CA ILE A 7 -6.32 2.05 13.68
C ILE A 7 -5.49 0.98 14.38
N THR A 8 -5.87 -0.28 14.24
CA THR A 8 -5.17 -1.43 14.85
C THR A 8 -4.66 -2.33 13.75
N LEU A 9 -3.38 -2.71 13.82
CA LEU A 9 -2.76 -3.72 12.96
C LEU A 9 -2.36 -4.90 13.84
N ASP A 10 -2.98 -6.05 13.62
CA ASP A 10 -2.66 -7.29 14.30
C ASP A 10 -1.81 -8.14 13.36
N VAL A 11 -0.60 -8.51 13.80
CA VAL A 11 0.36 -9.30 13.03
C VAL A 11 0.74 -10.54 13.83
N THR A 12 0.47 -11.72 13.29
CA THR A 12 0.94 -12.99 13.84
C THR A 12 2.16 -13.45 13.05
N VAL A 13 3.22 -13.82 13.75
CA VAL A 13 4.48 -14.26 13.16
C VAL A 13 4.83 -15.68 13.60
N ASP A 14 5.60 -16.39 12.78
CA ASP A 14 6.14 -17.70 13.11
C ASP A 14 7.36 -17.63 14.07
N GLU A 15 7.94 -18.80 14.37
CA GLU A 15 9.15 -18.93 15.20
C GLU A 15 10.38 -18.17 14.65
N ASN A 16 10.38 -17.86 13.35
CA ASN A 16 11.44 -17.11 12.67
C ASN A 16 11.09 -15.62 12.47
N HIS A 17 10.01 -15.14 13.11
CA HIS A 17 9.49 -13.78 12.99
C HIS A 17 8.99 -13.41 11.58
N VAL A 18 8.58 -14.40 10.78
CA VAL A 18 7.97 -14.18 9.48
C VAL A 18 6.44 -14.08 9.62
N PRO A 19 5.77 -13.05 9.05
CA PRO A 19 4.32 -12.93 9.13
C PRO A 19 3.57 -14.13 8.54
N GLU A 20 2.68 -14.73 9.34
CA GLU A 20 1.78 -15.82 8.92
C GLU A 20 0.39 -15.29 8.58
N SER A 21 -0.15 -14.40 9.40
CA SER A 21 -1.46 -13.78 9.18
C SER A 21 -1.46 -12.35 9.70
N MET A 22 -2.23 -11.49 9.05
CA MET A 22 -2.42 -10.12 9.49
C MET A 22 -3.89 -9.70 9.35
N SER A 23 -4.32 -8.82 10.23
CA SER A 23 -5.62 -8.18 10.13
C SER A 23 -5.56 -6.73 10.59
N TRP A 24 -6.52 -5.92 10.17
CA TRP A 24 -6.61 -4.54 10.60
C TRP A 24 -8.03 -4.09 10.87
N SER A 25 -8.15 -3.08 11.71
CA SER A 25 -9.41 -2.43 12.03
C SER A 25 -9.25 -0.91 11.96
N ALA A 26 -10.23 -0.25 11.37
CA ALA A 26 -10.40 1.20 11.38
C ALA A 26 -11.92 1.50 11.48
N PRO A 27 -12.50 1.46 12.69
CA PRO A 27 -13.96 1.50 12.88
C PRO A 27 -14.61 2.79 12.33
N ASP A 28 -13.90 3.91 12.42
CA ASP A 28 -14.36 5.19 11.86
C ASP A 28 -14.44 5.20 10.33
N GLY A 29 -13.65 4.35 9.67
CA GLY A 29 -13.70 4.10 8.23
C GLY A 29 -14.59 2.93 7.84
N GLY A 30 -15.28 2.30 8.81
CA GLY A 30 -16.16 1.15 8.58
C GLY A 30 -15.43 -0.18 8.38
N VAL A 31 -14.17 -0.29 8.78
CA VAL A 31 -13.39 -1.54 8.67
C VAL A 31 -13.23 -2.19 10.03
N GLU A 32 -13.66 -3.44 10.15
CA GLU A 32 -13.57 -4.23 11.37
C GLU A 32 -12.89 -5.58 11.07
N LYS A 33 -11.72 -5.81 11.68
CA LYS A 33 -10.95 -7.05 11.63
C LYS A 33 -10.80 -7.66 10.22
N ALA A 34 -10.55 -6.81 9.23
CA ALA A 34 -10.34 -7.24 7.86
C ALA A 34 -8.98 -7.92 7.72
N GLU A 35 -8.94 -9.07 7.06
CA GLU A 35 -7.70 -9.76 6.73
C GLU A 35 -6.87 -8.96 5.73
N ALA A 36 -5.55 -9.09 5.83
CA ALA A 36 -4.61 -8.45 4.92
C ALA A 36 -3.39 -9.35 4.68
N ASP A 37 -2.95 -9.39 3.43
CA ASP A 37 -1.73 -10.10 3.03
C ASP A 37 -0.48 -9.22 3.04
N ALA A 38 -0.64 -7.88 3.06
CA ALA A 38 0.47 -6.94 3.10
C ALA A 38 0.10 -5.63 3.81
N PHE A 39 1.10 -5.02 4.45
CA PHE A 39 1.06 -3.65 4.94
C PHE A 39 2.34 -2.90 4.58
N MET A 40 2.18 -1.63 4.20
CA MET A 40 3.27 -0.67 4.09
C MET A 40 2.92 0.53 4.98
N LEU A 41 3.65 0.73 6.06
CA LEU A 41 3.43 1.83 7.01
C LEU A 41 4.65 2.74 7.00
N SER A 42 4.42 4.04 6.75
CA SER A 42 5.43 5.08 6.86
C SER A 42 4.99 6.12 7.87
N VAL A 43 5.86 6.45 8.82
CA VAL A 43 5.60 7.40 9.91
C VAL A 43 6.66 8.49 9.89
N TRP A 44 6.23 9.74 9.74
CA TRP A 44 7.12 10.88 9.77
C TRP A 44 7.51 11.23 11.22
N ASP A 45 8.80 11.13 11.54
CA ASP A 45 9.37 11.65 12.78
C ASP A 45 9.86 13.08 12.56
N ALA A 46 9.07 14.05 13.00
CA ALA A 46 9.40 15.47 12.86
C ALA A 46 10.65 15.90 13.65
N LYS A 47 11.02 15.18 14.71
CA LYS A 47 12.19 15.49 15.53
C LYS A 47 13.47 15.03 14.83
N ALA A 48 13.45 13.81 14.29
CA ALA A 48 14.56 13.27 13.51
C ALA A 48 14.63 13.85 12.09
N LYS A 49 13.51 14.41 11.59
CA LYS A 49 13.30 14.76 10.18
C LYS A 49 13.51 13.56 9.25
N ASP A 50 12.94 12.43 9.65
CA ASP A 50 13.11 11.15 8.98
C ASP A 50 11.80 10.38 8.91
N THR A 51 11.73 9.40 8.01
CA THR A 51 10.58 8.52 7.83
C THR A 51 10.91 7.14 8.39
N LEU A 52 10.22 6.77 9.47
CA LEU A 52 10.23 5.40 9.99
C LEU A 52 9.33 4.53 9.11
N ARG A 53 9.74 3.30 8.85
CA ARG A 53 9.03 2.42 7.91
C ARG A 53 8.93 0.99 8.43
N ILE A 54 7.77 0.38 8.18
CA ILE A 54 7.50 -1.04 8.41
C ILE A 54 6.83 -1.57 7.15
N ASP A 55 7.46 -2.58 6.53
CA ASP A 55 6.90 -3.31 5.40
C ASP A 55 6.73 -4.77 5.80
N LEU A 56 5.50 -5.27 5.68
CA LEU A 56 5.14 -6.64 6.03
C LEU A 56 4.33 -7.26 4.90
N TRP A 57 4.57 -8.53 4.64
CA TRP A 57 3.74 -9.36 3.77
C TRP A 57 3.70 -10.79 4.31
N THR A 58 2.56 -11.46 4.15
CA THR A 58 2.40 -12.86 4.54
C THR A 58 3.19 -13.76 3.60
N LYS A 59 3.60 -14.94 4.07
CA LYS A 59 4.23 -15.96 3.21
C LYS A 59 3.34 -16.41 2.06
N GLY A 60 2.01 -16.31 2.23
CA GLY A 60 1.01 -16.75 1.26
C GLY A 60 0.79 -15.77 0.10
N MET A 61 1.21 -14.52 0.25
CA MET A 61 1.04 -13.50 -0.79
C MET A 61 1.77 -13.91 -2.06
N GLN A 62 1.04 -13.97 -3.19
CA GLN A 62 1.67 -14.32 -4.46
C GLN A 62 2.58 -13.19 -4.93
N VAL A 63 3.65 -13.55 -5.65
CA VAL A 63 4.60 -12.58 -6.20
C VAL A 63 3.90 -11.58 -7.13
N GLU A 64 2.92 -12.03 -7.92
CA GLU A 64 2.15 -11.15 -8.81
C GLU A 64 1.28 -10.15 -8.02
N ASP A 65 0.61 -10.59 -6.95
CA ASP A 65 -0.16 -9.70 -6.07
C ASP A 65 0.76 -8.68 -5.38
N MET A 66 1.96 -9.09 -4.97
CA MET A 66 2.95 -8.19 -4.39
C MET A 66 3.39 -7.12 -5.40
N LYS A 67 3.65 -7.48 -6.66
CA LYS A 67 3.97 -6.48 -7.69
C LYS A 67 2.80 -5.53 -7.94
N ARG A 68 1.56 -6.02 -7.99
CA ARG A 68 0.34 -5.19 -8.09
C ARG A 68 0.21 -4.26 -6.89
N PHE A 69 0.48 -4.73 -5.67
CA PHE A 69 0.48 -3.93 -4.45
C PHE A 69 1.47 -2.77 -4.53
N TYR A 70 2.72 -3.01 -4.96
CA TYR A 70 3.70 -1.94 -5.19
C TYR A 70 3.23 -0.94 -6.25
N HIS A 71 2.69 -1.41 -7.38
CA HIS A 71 2.16 -0.53 -8.42
C HIS A 71 1.04 0.39 -7.89
N GLN A 72 0.04 -0.18 -7.21
CA GLN A 72 -1.07 0.60 -6.64
C GLN A 72 -0.59 1.58 -5.58
N THR A 73 0.43 1.20 -4.80
CA THR A 73 1.04 2.07 -3.80
C THR A 73 1.76 3.26 -4.45
N LEU A 74 2.48 3.06 -5.56
CA LEU A 74 3.12 4.15 -6.31
C LEU A 74 2.09 5.16 -6.83
N LEU A 75 0.97 4.68 -7.38
CA LEU A 75 -0.12 5.55 -7.83
C LEU A 75 -0.72 6.36 -6.66
N ALA A 76 -1.00 5.68 -5.54
CA ALA A 76 -1.54 6.34 -4.35
C ALA A 76 -0.56 7.38 -3.76
N MET A 77 0.75 7.13 -3.85
CA MET A 77 1.77 8.10 -3.46
C MET A 77 1.76 9.34 -4.36
N ALA A 78 1.55 9.20 -5.67
CA ALA A 78 1.43 10.34 -6.57
C ALA A 78 0.22 11.22 -6.19
N ASP A 79 -0.93 10.60 -5.93
CA ASP A 79 -2.11 11.32 -5.46
C ASP A 79 -1.87 11.98 -4.08
N GLY A 80 -1.16 11.30 -3.20
CA GLY A 80 -0.76 11.82 -1.90
C GLY A 80 0.15 13.04 -2.01
N LEU A 81 1.16 12.99 -2.88
CA LEU A 81 2.10 14.07 -3.16
C LEU A 81 1.35 15.31 -3.66
N GLU A 82 0.50 15.13 -4.68
CA GLU A 82 -0.28 16.24 -5.25
C GLU A 82 -1.16 16.89 -4.19
N ARG A 83 -1.93 16.11 -3.43
CA ARG A 83 -2.85 16.66 -2.41
C ARG A 83 -2.13 17.34 -1.25
N SER A 84 -0.94 16.89 -0.90
CA SER A 84 -0.22 17.39 0.29
C SER A 84 0.71 18.57 -0.01
N THR A 85 1.18 18.71 -1.25
CA THR A 85 2.19 19.71 -1.63
C THR A 85 1.79 20.61 -2.80
N ASP A 86 0.71 20.29 -3.53
CA ASP A 86 0.28 20.94 -4.78
C ASP A 86 1.29 20.82 -5.94
N GLU A 87 2.29 19.94 -5.82
CA GLU A 87 3.31 19.68 -6.85
C GLU A 87 2.78 18.78 -7.98
N LYS A 88 1.89 19.33 -8.81
CA LYS A 88 1.16 18.59 -9.86
C LYS A 88 2.07 17.92 -10.88
N LYS A 89 3.08 18.63 -11.37
CA LYS A 89 4.01 18.09 -12.38
C LYS A 89 4.79 16.89 -11.85
N MET A 90 5.25 16.98 -10.60
CA MET A 90 5.96 15.85 -9.98
C MET A 90 5.03 14.66 -9.71
N ALA A 91 3.76 14.92 -9.39
CA ALA A 91 2.77 13.86 -9.27
C ALA A 91 2.47 13.20 -10.62
N GLU A 92 2.39 13.96 -11.71
CA GLU A 92 2.27 13.43 -13.08
C GLU A 92 3.48 12.56 -13.45
N ASP A 93 4.71 13.03 -13.21
CA ASP A 93 5.93 12.23 -13.45
C ASP A 93 5.92 10.90 -12.66
N LEU A 94 5.41 10.91 -11.42
CA LEU A 94 5.32 9.70 -10.60
C LEU A 94 4.25 8.72 -11.12
N ARG A 95 3.13 9.24 -11.67
CA ARG A 95 2.12 8.41 -12.35
C ARG A 95 2.66 7.80 -13.63
N ASP A 96 3.41 8.56 -14.42
CA ASP A 96 4.08 8.08 -15.63
C ASP A 96 5.09 6.98 -15.29
N TYR A 97 5.85 7.15 -14.21
CA TYR A 97 6.72 6.09 -13.71
C TYR A 97 5.95 4.85 -13.27
N ALA A 98 4.82 5.00 -12.56
CA ALA A 98 3.98 3.87 -12.18
C ALA A 98 3.44 3.11 -13.40
N ALA A 99 3.03 3.83 -14.46
CA ALA A 99 2.61 3.22 -15.73
C ALA A 99 3.77 2.43 -16.40
N HIS A 100 4.96 3.03 -16.46
CA HIS A 100 6.16 2.34 -16.94
C HIS A 100 6.51 1.11 -16.07
N PHE A 101 6.37 1.20 -14.76
CA PHE A 101 6.58 0.08 -13.83
C PHE A 101 5.63 -1.08 -14.12
N ALA A 102 4.34 -0.81 -14.38
CA ALA A 102 3.37 -1.82 -14.76
C ALA A 102 3.71 -2.51 -16.09
N ASP A 103 4.13 -1.75 -17.10
CA ASP A 103 4.56 -2.28 -18.41
C ASP A 103 5.78 -3.20 -18.25
N LYS A 104 6.82 -2.75 -17.54
CA LYS A 104 8.05 -3.52 -17.34
C LYS A 104 7.86 -4.81 -16.55
N LEU A 105 6.91 -4.82 -15.63
CA LEU A 105 6.55 -6.03 -14.89
C LEU A 105 5.44 -6.84 -15.56
N SER A 106 4.93 -6.38 -16.72
CA SER A 106 3.85 -7.00 -17.48
C SER A 106 2.61 -7.28 -16.62
N LEU A 107 2.26 -6.34 -15.72
CA LEU A 107 1.18 -6.52 -14.75
C LEU A 107 -0.22 -6.59 -15.38
N PHE A 108 -0.33 -6.11 -16.61
CA PHE A 108 -1.55 -6.13 -17.40
C PHE A 108 -1.19 -6.69 -18.78
N SER A 109 -1.08 -8.01 -18.89
CA SER A 109 -1.04 -8.67 -20.20
C SER A 109 -2.40 -8.51 -20.89
N SER A 110 -2.38 -8.25 -22.19
CA SER A 110 -3.50 -7.85 -23.06
C SER A 110 -4.65 -8.86 -23.21
N ASP A 111 -4.70 -9.91 -22.38
CA ASP A 111 -5.66 -11.01 -22.50
C ASP A 111 -6.84 -10.93 -21.51
N GLU A 112 -6.81 -10.01 -20.53
CA GLU A 112 -7.93 -9.80 -19.60
C GLU A 112 -8.95 -8.74 -20.07
N ASP A 113 -8.68 -8.02 -21.17
CA ASP A 113 -9.57 -6.98 -21.74
C ASP A 113 -10.52 -7.50 -22.85
N GLN A 114 -10.62 -8.82 -23.01
CA GLN A 114 -11.56 -9.47 -23.96
C GLN A 114 -12.57 -10.41 -23.30
N SER A 115 -12.97 -10.15 -22.05
CA SER A 115 -14.18 -10.79 -21.51
C SER A 115 -15.37 -9.81 -21.55
N PRO A 116 -16.31 -9.96 -22.51
CA PRO A 116 -17.51 -9.18 -22.48
C PRO A 116 -18.43 -9.71 -21.37
N ARG A 117 -18.64 -8.90 -20.33
CA ARG A 117 -19.94 -8.63 -19.69
C ARG A 117 -19.84 -7.61 -18.58
#